data_AF-A0AAD6JWJ0-F1
#
_entry.id   AF-A0AAD6JWJ0-F1
#
_cell.length_a   1.000
_cell.length_b   1.000
_cell.length_c   1.000
_cell.angle_alpha   90.00
_cell.angle_beta   90.00
_cell.angle_gamma   90.00
#
_symmetry.space_group_name_H-M   'P 1'
#
loop_
_entity.id
_entity.type
_entity.pdbx_description
1 polymer ?
#
loop_
_entity_poly.entity_id
_entity_poly.type
_entity_poly.pdbx_seq_one_letter_code
_entity_poly.pdbx_strand_id
1 'polypeptide(L)'
;MRQDSNRGLIVKCREDTRIMSPDQEEQEEFESSPRNGLEETFCTMKIKHNIELHRQADVYNKQGGRINIANQQKLPIIQFLDMSAERGHLMPIVDERGNTIMNERVREGEMFVIPQFYATLMRAGSNGFEWVSFKSSSQPMKNPMAGSISVMRAMPIDVISNAYQISPREAEQLKTNRDPQSMLLSPTRTSS
;
A
#
# COMPACT_ATOMS: atom_id res chain seq x y z
N MET A 1 44.21 2.80 -26.08
CA MET A 1 43.17 1.77 -26.28
C MET A 1 42.33 1.69 -25.01
N ARG A 2 41.03 2.01 -25.07
CA ARG A 2 40.09 1.74 -23.98
C ARG A 2 39.81 0.23 -24.00
N GLN A 3 40.05 -0.46 -22.88
CA GLN A 3 39.61 -1.84 -22.73
C GLN A 3 38.10 -1.84 -22.50
N ASP A 4 37.34 -2.30 -23.49
CA ASP A 4 35.91 -2.57 -23.35
C ASP A 4 35.72 -3.74 -22.37
N SER A 5 35.38 -3.40 -21.14
CA SER A 5 35.10 -4.36 -20.08
C SER A 5 33.63 -4.82 -20.19
N ASN A 6 33.39 -6.00 -20.79
CA ASN A 6 32.07 -6.67 -20.91
C ASN A 6 31.47 -7.16 -19.56
N ARG A 7 31.68 -6.44 -18.46
CA ARG A 7 31.30 -6.87 -17.11
C ARG A 7 29.88 -6.46 -16.68
N GLY A 8 29.16 -5.71 -17.51
CA GLY A 8 27.81 -5.21 -17.18
C GLY A 8 27.80 -4.11 -16.12
N LEU A 9 26.59 -3.74 -15.64
CA LEU A 9 26.37 -2.64 -14.68
C LEU A 9 26.67 -3.04 -13.22
N ILE A 10 26.51 -4.31 -12.87
CA ILE A 10 26.76 -4.84 -11.52
C ILE A 10 28.05 -5.66 -11.58
N VAL A 11 29.08 -5.21 -10.87
CA VAL A 11 30.40 -5.85 -10.87
C VAL A 11 30.71 -6.48 -9.52
N LYS A 12 31.25 -7.70 -9.54
CA LYS A 12 31.74 -8.37 -8.33
C LYS A 12 33.07 -7.75 -7.90
N CYS A 13 33.12 -7.22 -6.68
CA CYS A 13 34.37 -6.80 -6.05
C CYS A 13 35.23 -8.04 -5.72
N ARG A 14 36.53 -8.00 -6.05
CA ARG A 14 37.46 -9.10 -5.75
C ARG A 14 37.91 -9.10 -4.29
N GLU A 15 37.95 -7.91 -3.69
CA GLU A 15 38.26 -7.65 -2.30
C GLU A 15 37.06 -6.96 -1.65
N ASP A 16 37.06 -6.87 -0.32
CA ASP A 16 35.99 -6.22 0.43
C ASP A 16 35.87 -4.75 0.06
N THR A 17 34.62 -4.29 -0.07
CA THR A 17 34.34 -2.90 -0.44
C THR A 17 34.61 -2.01 0.76
N ARG A 18 35.57 -1.09 0.63
CA ARG A 18 35.89 -0.11 1.66
C ARG A 18 35.01 1.12 1.48
N ILE A 19 34.08 1.33 2.41
CA ILE A 19 33.17 2.48 2.46
C ILE A 19 33.28 3.12 3.84
N MET A 20 33.39 4.44 3.90
CA MET A 20 33.26 5.17 5.16
C MET A 20 31.80 5.13 5.59
N SER A 21 31.51 4.35 6.63
CA SER A 21 30.18 4.27 7.23
C SER A 21 30.33 4.66 8.70
N PRO A 22 29.47 5.53 9.24
CA PRO A 22 29.49 5.87 10.66
C PRO A 22 29.09 4.65 11.50
N ASP A 23 29.65 4.56 12.70
CA ASP A 23 29.30 3.53 13.68
C ASP A 23 27.84 3.73 14.15
N GLN A 24 27.16 2.65 14.57
CA GLN A 24 25.71 2.69 14.83
C GLN A 24 25.32 3.72 15.91
N GLU A 25 26.17 3.94 16.91
CA GLU A 25 25.94 4.91 17.99
C GLU A 25 26.03 6.37 17.49
N GLU A 26 26.89 6.65 16.51
CA GLU A 26 27.05 7.99 15.91
C GLU A 26 25.85 8.42 15.05
N GLN A 27 25.07 7.45 14.53
CA GLN A 27 23.88 7.74 13.71
C GLN A 27 22.72 8.33 14.54
N GLU A 28 22.54 7.88 15.78
CA GLU A 28 21.50 8.40 16.68
C GLU A 28 21.84 9.81 17.16
N GLU A 29 23.12 10.11 17.39
CA GLU A 29 23.58 11.46 17.73
C GLU A 29 23.40 12.45 16.57
N PHE A 30 23.63 12.02 15.31
CA PHE A 30 23.46 12.85 14.11
C PHE A 30 22.00 13.21 13.79
N GLU A 31 21.04 12.40 14.26
CA GLU A 31 19.61 12.73 14.18
C GLU A 31 19.18 13.72 15.28
N SER A 32 19.91 13.79 16.40
CA SER A 32 19.62 14.66 17.55
C SER A 32 20.35 16.01 17.57
N SER A 33 21.40 16.20 16.76
CA SER A 33 22.10 17.50 16.72
C SER A 33 21.23 18.61 16.12
N PRO A 34 21.19 19.82 16.72
CA PRO A 34 20.56 20.97 16.10
C PRO A 34 21.31 21.32 14.81
N ARG A 35 20.70 21.02 13.66
CA ARG A 35 21.27 21.27 12.33
C ARG A 35 21.16 22.74 12.01
N ASN A 36 22.27 23.38 11.65
CA ASN A 36 22.37 24.80 11.38
C ASN A 36 23.00 25.01 9.99
N GLY A 37 22.22 24.76 8.94
CA GLY A 37 22.63 25.02 7.56
C GLY A 37 21.62 24.56 6.51
N LEU A 38 21.62 25.21 5.33
CA LEU A 38 20.86 24.74 4.17
C LEU A 38 21.47 23.46 3.57
N GLU A 39 22.81 23.31 3.62
CA GLU A 39 23.47 22.10 3.14
C GLU A 39 23.15 20.91 4.04
N GLU A 40 23.11 21.13 5.36
CA GLU A 40 22.75 20.08 6.31
C GLU A 40 21.28 19.69 6.20
N THR A 41 20.38 20.56 5.72
CA THR A 41 18.95 20.23 5.56
C THR A 41 18.68 19.50 4.24
N PHE A 42 19.28 19.96 3.14
CA PHE A 42 19.05 19.40 1.81
C PHE A 42 19.88 18.13 1.55
N CYS A 43 21.16 18.12 1.93
CA CYS A 43 22.06 16.99 1.65
C CYS A 43 21.82 15.77 2.55
N THR A 44 21.09 15.94 3.65
CA THR A 44 20.71 14.85 4.57
C THR A 44 19.22 14.48 4.48
N MET A 45 18.52 14.97 3.44
CA MET A 45 17.12 14.62 3.23
C MET A 45 16.92 13.11 3.27
N LYS A 46 15.85 12.67 3.94
CA LYS A 46 15.50 11.25 4.01
C LYS A 46 15.17 10.74 2.60
N ILE A 47 15.97 9.81 2.10
CA ILE A 47 15.80 9.19 0.78
C ILE A 47 15.16 7.79 0.82
N LYS A 48 15.02 7.22 2.02
CA LYS A 48 14.47 5.87 2.22
C LYS A 48 13.45 5.85 3.36
N HIS A 49 12.40 5.04 3.19
CA HIS A 49 11.41 4.79 4.23
C HIS A 49 11.05 3.29 4.22
N ASN A 50 11.08 2.65 5.40
CA ASN A 50 10.71 1.25 5.52
C ASN A 50 9.20 1.10 5.68
N ILE A 51 8.53 0.47 4.72
CA ILE A 51 7.08 0.20 4.72
C ILE A 51 6.74 -1.23 5.16
N GLU A 52 7.71 -1.99 5.69
CA GLU A 52 7.50 -3.36 6.18
C GLU A 52 6.91 -3.40 7.60
N LEU A 53 7.15 -2.37 8.39
CA LEU A 53 6.89 -2.40 9.83
C LEU A 53 5.39 -2.47 10.15
N HIS A 54 4.98 -3.60 10.74
CA HIS A 54 3.61 -3.86 11.17
C HIS A 54 3.04 -2.76 12.09
N ARG A 55 3.86 -2.19 12.97
CA ARG A 55 3.46 -1.14 13.91
C ARG A 55 3.16 0.22 13.24
N GLN A 56 3.55 0.39 11.98
CA GLN A 56 3.38 1.62 11.21
C GLN A 56 2.29 1.50 10.13
N ALA A 57 1.42 0.49 10.24
CA ALA A 57 0.32 0.31 9.31
C ALA A 57 -0.65 1.50 9.37
N ASP A 58 -0.98 2.06 8.20
CA ASP A 58 -1.97 3.15 8.08
C ASP A 58 -3.40 2.62 8.12
N VAL A 59 -3.60 1.44 7.56
CA VAL A 59 -4.86 0.70 7.64
C VAL A 59 -4.57 -0.67 8.18
N TYR A 60 -5.30 -1.06 9.21
CA TYR A 60 -5.16 -2.36 9.85
C TYR A 60 -6.51 -2.98 10.15
N ASN A 61 -6.67 -4.24 9.78
CA ASN A 61 -7.77 -5.09 10.18
C ASN A 61 -7.19 -6.46 10.56
N LYS A 62 -7.40 -6.90 11.80
CA LYS A 62 -6.86 -8.17 12.34
C LYS A 62 -7.12 -9.40 11.44
N GLN A 63 -8.26 -9.45 10.76
CA GLN A 63 -8.65 -10.56 9.89
C GLN A 63 -8.64 -10.20 8.39
N GLY A 64 -8.49 -8.92 8.05
CA GLY A 64 -8.46 -8.45 6.66
C GLY A 64 -7.03 -8.22 6.14
N GLY A 65 -6.10 -7.79 7.00
CA GLY A 65 -4.73 -7.49 6.63
C GLY A 65 -4.22 -6.14 7.13
N ARG A 66 -3.20 -5.62 6.44
CA ARG A 66 -2.61 -4.30 6.68
C ARG A 66 -2.19 -3.61 5.38
N ILE A 67 -2.15 -2.29 5.41
CA ILE A 67 -1.59 -1.44 4.36
C ILE A 67 -0.67 -0.40 5.00
N ASN A 68 0.53 -0.25 4.44
CA ASN A 68 1.50 0.78 4.76
C ASN A 68 1.73 1.63 3.50
N ILE A 69 1.59 2.95 3.62
CA ILE A 69 1.73 3.92 2.54
C ILE A 69 2.96 4.78 2.80
N ALA A 70 3.84 4.90 1.82
CA ALA A 70 4.87 5.92 1.74
C ALA A 70 4.38 7.04 0.80
N ASN A 71 3.93 8.14 1.38
CA ASN A 71 3.51 9.36 0.71
C ASN A 71 4.47 10.53 1.05
N GLN A 72 4.23 11.72 0.50
CA GLN A 72 5.07 12.89 0.76
C GLN A 72 5.21 13.29 2.24
N GLN A 73 4.26 12.90 3.09
CA GLN A 73 4.33 13.18 4.53
C GLN A 73 5.33 12.27 5.25
N LYS A 74 5.52 11.03 4.77
CA LYS A 74 6.44 10.05 5.39
C LYS A 74 7.84 10.05 4.78
N LEU A 75 7.96 10.53 3.54
CA LEU A 75 9.21 10.57 2.80
C LEU A 75 9.27 11.83 1.91
N PRO A 76 9.71 12.99 2.43
CA PRO A 76 9.60 14.28 1.75
C PRO A 76 10.17 14.31 0.33
N ILE A 77 11.23 13.55 0.03
CA ILE A 77 11.83 13.52 -1.31
C ILE A 77 10.85 13.08 -2.41
N ILE A 78 9.83 12.25 -2.08
CA ILE A 78 8.89 11.77 -3.10
C ILE A 78 7.89 12.85 -3.53
N GLN A 79 7.82 13.98 -2.81
CA GLN A 79 7.12 15.17 -3.27
C GLN A 79 7.71 15.69 -4.58
N PHE A 80 9.05 15.67 -4.72
CA PHE A 80 9.72 16.12 -5.95
C PHE A 80 9.53 15.16 -7.12
N LEU A 81 9.29 13.88 -6.84
CA LEU A 81 9.04 12.85 -7.85
C LEU A 81 7.57 12.79 -8.27
N ASP A 82 6.68 13.42 -7.50
CA ASP A 82 5.23 13.23 -7.57
C ASP A 82 4.80 11.76 -7.59
N MET A 83 5.35 10.98 -6.65
CA MET A 83 5.11 9.54 -6.55
C MET A 83 4.83 9.11 -5.12
N SER A 84 4.21 7.96 -4.98
CA SER A 84 4.03 7.27 -3.71
C SER A 84 4.13 5.76 -3.89
N ALA A 85 4.29 5.06 -2.77
CA ALA A 85 4.25 3.61 -2.75
C ALA A 85 3.31 3.12 -1.66
N GLU A 86 2.71 1.95 -1.85
CA GLU A 86 2.04 1.21 -0.80
C GLU A 86 2.59 -0.22 -0.76
N ARG A 87 2.74 -0.75 0.45
CA ARG A 87 2.85 -2.18 0.68
C ARG A 87 1.58 -2.65 1.36
N GLY A 88 0.99 -3.71 0.82
CA GLY A 88 -0.17 -4.34 1.41
C GLY A 88 0.07 -5.81 1.71
N HIS A 89 -0.64 -6.29 2.73
CA HIS A 89 -0.69 -7.70 3.10
C HIS A 89 -2.14 -8.04 3.42
N LEU A 90 -2.78 -8.91 2.64
CA LEU A 90 -4.08 -9.49 2.94
C LEU A 90 -3.91 -10.81 3.69
N MET A 91 -4.72 -11.00 4.73
CA MET A 91 -4.74 -12.26 5.46
C MET A 91 -5.33 -13.39 4.59
N PRO A 92 -4.88 -14.64 4.79
CA PRO A 92 -5.48 -15.80 4.16
C PRO A 92 -6.99 -15.87 4.34
N ILE A 93 -7.69 -16.27 3.28
CA ILE A 93 -9.10 -16.63 3.37
C ILE A 93 -9.20 -18.12 3.66
N VAL A 94 -9.82 -18.48 4.78
CA VAL A 94 -10.11 -19.87 5.14
C VAL A 94 -11.62 -20.10 4.96
N ASP A 95 -12.03 -20.47 3.75
CA ASP A 95 -13.33 -21.08 3.42
C ASP A 95 -13.31 -21.67 1.99
N GLU A 96 -13.99 -22.80 1.78
CA GLU A 96 -13.84 -23.75 0.68
C GLU A 96 -14.72 -23.47 -0.55
N ARG A 97 -15.64 -22.49 -0.52
CA ARG A 97 -16.57 -22.27 -1.66
C ARG A 97 -16.79 -20.80 -1.95
N GLY A 98 -15.81 -20.17 -2.59
CA GLY A 98 -15.96 -18.80 -3.09
C GLY A 98 -15.67 -18.70 -4.58
N ASN A 99 -16.65 -19.03 -5.42
CA ASN A 99 -16.59 -18.79 -6.86
C ASN A 99 -16.52 -17.28 -7.15
N THR A 100 -15.46 -16.85 -7.82
CA THR A 100 -15.26 -15.46 -8.25
C THR A 100 -15.51 -15.34 -9.76
N ILE A 101 -16.24 -14.29 -10.16
CA ILE A 101 -16.80 -14.09 -11.52
C ILE A 101 -15.81 -13.37 -12.48
N MET A 102 -14.62 -12.98 -12.00
CA MET A 102 -13.54 -12.51 -12.87
C MET A 102 -12.19 -12.86 -12.22
N ASN A 103 -11.43 -13.77 -12.86
CA ASN A 103 -10.28 -14.45 -12.25
C ASN A 103 -9.02 -14.26 -13.08
N GLU A 104 -8.32 -13.15 -12.90
CA GLU A 104 -6.88 -13.17 -13.11
C GLU A 104 -6.21 -13.43 -11.77
N ARG A 105 -5.57 -14.60 -11.67
CA ARG A 105 -4.79 -14.98 -10.50
C ARG A 105 -3.39 -14.43 -10.68
N VAL A 106 -3.07 -13.36 -9.97
CA VAL A 106 -1.72 -12.81 -9.91
C VAL A 106 -0.84 -13.72 -9.05
N ARG A 107 0.38 -14.00 -9.52
CA ARG A 107 1.41 -14.80 -8.85
C ARG A 107 2.59 -13.93 -8.42
N GLU A 108 3.39 -14.48 -7.51
CA GLU A 108 4.65 -13.84 -7.10
C GLU A 108 5.54 -13.56 -8.33
N GLY A 109 6.10 -12.36 -8.38
CA GLY A 109 6.94 -11.90 -9.49
C GLY A 109 6.18 -11.29 -10.68
N GLU A 110 4.85 -11.37 -10.71
CA GLU A 110 4.06 -10.73 -11.75
C GLU A 110 3.84 -9.24 -11.45
N MET A 111 3.85 -8.42 -12.51
CA MET A 111 3.59 -6.99 -12.46
C MET A 111 2.45 -6.65 -13.42
N PHE A 112 1.52 -5.84 -12.94
CA PHE A 112 0.41 -5.32 -13.74
C PHE A 112 0.17 -3.84 -13.41
N VAL A 113 -0.53 -3.16 -14.30
CA VAL A 113 -0.85 -1.73 -14.16
C VAL A 113 -2.36 -1.59 -14.01
N ILE A 114 -2.79 -0.85 -12.98
CA ILE A 114 -4.17 -0.40 -12.84
C ILE A 114 -4.21 1.07 -13.30
N PRO A 115 -4.87 1.39 -14.43
CA PRO A 115 -4.99 2.77 -14.86
C PRO A 115 -5.82 3.59 -13.87
N GLN A 116 -5.63 4.91 -13.90
CA GLN A 116 -6.39 5.83 -13.04
C GLN A 116 -7.90 5.65 -13.27
N PHE A 117 -8.68 5.70 -12.17
CA PHE A 117 -10.15 5.55 -12.13
C PHE A 117 -10.70 4.15 -12.42
N TYR A 118 -9.85 3.14 -12.63
CA TYR A 118 -10.33 1.77 -12.78
C TYR A 118 -10.72 1.17 -11.43
N ALA A 119 -11.90 0.56 -11.37
CA ALA A 119 -12.34 -0.20 -10.21
C ALA A 119 -11.52 -1.50 -10.10
N THR A 120 -11.05 -1.83 -8.89
CA THR A 120 -10.26 -3.03 -8.64
C THR A 120 -10.77 -3.73 -7.39
N LEU A 121 -10.81 -5.06 -7.44
CA LEU A 121 -11.05 -5.91 -6.28
C LEU A 121 -9.84 -6.84 -6.09
N MET A 122 -9.26 -6.84 -4.89
CA MET A 122 -8.19 -7.76 -4.52
C MET A 122 -8.71 -8.74 -3.48
N ARG A 123 -8.46 -10.02 -3.71
CA ARG A 123 -8.87 -11.10 -2.79
C ARG A 123 -7.67 -11.99 -2.52
N ALA A 124 -7.36 -12.20 -1.25
CA ALA A 124 -6.28 -13.09 -0.85
C ALA A 124 -6.58 -14.55 -1.18
N GLY A 125 -5.55 -15.32 -1.51
CA GLY A 125 -5.64 -16.77 -1.60
C GLY A 125 -5.59 -17.44 -0.22
N SER A 126 -5.43 -18.76 -0.21
CA SER A 126 -5.24 -19.56 1.02
C SER A 126 -3.94 -19.24 1.76
N ASN A 127 -2.98 -18.59 1.09
CA ASN A 127 -1.68 -18.23 1.66
C ASN A 127 -1.57 -16.72 1.92
N GLY A 128 -2.70 -15.99 1.86
CA GLY A 128 -2.69 -14.53 1.91
C GLY A 128 -2.32 -13.92 0.55
N PHE A 129 -2.01 -12.63 0.55
CA PHE A 129 -1.52 -11.91 -0.62
C PHE A 129 -0.71 -10.70 -0.20
N GLU A 130 0.52 -10.59 -0.67
CA GLU A 130 1.38 -9.42 -0.45
C GLU A 130 1.65 -8.72 -1.77
N TRP A 131 1.68 -7.39 -1.74
CA TRP A 131 2.00 -6.59 -2.91
C TRP A 131 2.73 -5.30 -2.53
N VAL A 132 3.47 -4.78 -3.51
CA VAL A 132 3.95 -3.41 -3.53
C VAL A 132 3.35 -2.72 -4.75
N SER A 133 2.73 -1.56 -4.56
CA SER A 133 2.22 -0.74 -5.65
C SER A 133 2.88 0.62 -5.62
N PHE A 134 3.36 1.04 -6.78
CA PHE A 134 3.82 2.41 -7.03
C PHE A 134 2.68 3.19 -7.67
N LYS A 135 2.49 4.43 -7.24
CA LYS A 135 1.46 5.33 -7.77
C LYS A 135 2.12 6.61 -8.24
N SER A 136 1.72 7.06 -9.41
CA SER A 136 2.14 8.30 -10.06
C SER A 136 1.43 9.53 -9.46
N SER A 137 1.47 9.63 -8.13
CA SER A 137 1.06 10.82 -7.38
C SER A 137 1.65 10.74 -5.98
N SER A 138 2.12 11.88 -5.47
CA SER A 138 2.65 12.06 -4.11
C SER A 138 1.61 11.91 -3.00
N GLN A 139 0.32 12.08 -3.30
CA GLN A 139 -0.80 11.94 -2.37
C GLN A 139 -1.92 11.08 -2.98
N PRO A 140 -1.73 9.76 -3.06
CA PRO A 140 -2.69 8.90 -3.72
C PRO A 140 -3.98 8.80 -2.90
N MET A 141 -5.09 9.22 -3.49
CA MET A 141 -6.42 9.00 -2.92
C MET A 141 -7.11 7.83 -3.60
N LYS A 142 -7.78 7.00 -2.80
CA LYS A 142 -8.63 5.89 -3.26
C LYS A 142 -10.02 6.08 -2.66
N ASN A 143 -11.05 5.70 -3.41
CA ASN A 143 -12.44 5.75 -2.97
C ASN A 143 -12.97 4.32 -2.81
N PRO A 144 -13.06 3.78 -1.58
CA PRO A 144 -13.63 2.46 -1.36
C PRO A 144 -15.11 2.41 -1.78
N MET A 145 -15.54 1.28 -2.34
CA MET A 145 -16.94 1.05 -2.71
C MET A 145 -17.73 0.34 -1.60
N ALA A 146 -17.06 -0.25 -0.61
CA ALA A 146 -17.68 -0.92 0.53
C ALA A 146 -16.96 -0.55 1.83
N GLY A 147 -17.68 -0.65 2.95
CA GLY A 147 -17.19 -0.28 4.28
C GLY A 147 -17.59 1.11 4.74
N SER A 148 -17.15 1.48 5.94
CA SER A 148 -17.57 2.66 6.69
C SER A 148 -17.17 4.00 6.05
N ILE A 149 -16.16 4.01 5.18
CA ILE A 149 -15.69 5.20 4.44
C ILE A 149 -16.02 5.13 2.94
N SER A 150 -16.95 4.26 2.55
CA SER A 150 -17.23 4.03 1.14
C SER A 150 -18.09 5.12 0.50
N VAL A 151 -18.00 5.21 -0.83
CA VAL A 151 -18.91 6.05 -1.63
C VAL A 151 -20.37 5.67 -1.39
N MET A 152 -20.66 4.37 -1.20
CA MET A 152 -22.00 3.89 -0.87
C MET A 152 -22.48 4.43 0.48
N ARG A 153 -21.63 4.43 1.50
CA ARG A 153 -21.94 5.02 2.83
C ARG A 153 -22.32 6.50 2.72
N ALA A 154 -21.63 7.24 1.85
CA ALA A 154 -21.81 8.67 1.66
C ALA A 154 -23.08 9.04 0.85
N MET A 155 -23.63 8.13 0.04
CA MET A 155 -24.82 8.40 -0.76
C MET A 155 -26.12 8.37 0.08
N PRO A 156 -27.10 9.26 -0.18
CA PRO A 156 -28.42 9.18 0.43
C PRO A 156 -29.12 7.86 0.13
N ILE A 157 -29.92 7.35 1.09
CA ILE A 157 -30.67 6.09 0.93
C ILE A 157 -31.56 6.14 -0.31
N ASP A 158 -32.24 7.27 -0.55
CA ASP A 158 -33.14 7.42 -1.69
C ASP A 158 -32.39 7.37 -3.03
N VAL A 159 -31.18 7.91 -3.10
CA VAL A 159 -30.36 7.84 -4.32
C VAL A 159 -30.01 6.39 -4.65
N ILE A 160 -29.58 5.62 -3.65
CA ILE A 160 -29.24 4.20 -3.82
C ILE A 160 -30.51 3.40 -4.17
N SER A 161 -31.59 3.61 -3.44
CA SER A 161 -32.85 2.88 -3.62
C SER A 161 -33.39 3.06 -5.04
N ASN A 162 -33.39 4.30 -5.55
CA ASN A 162 -33.86 4.60 -6.90
C ASN A 162 -32.88 4.14 -7.99
N ALA A 163 -31.57 4.34 -7.79
CA ALA A 163 -30.56 3.96 -8.80
C ALA A 163 -30.44 2.45 -8.98
N TYR A 164 -30.52 1.68 -7.89
CA TYR A 164 -30.41 0.22 -7.90
C TYR A 164 -31.77 -0.49 -7.90
N GLN A 165 -32.88 0.24 -7.81
CA GLN A 165 -34.24 -0.30 -7.74
C GLN A 165 -34.43 -1.28 -6.57
N ILE A 166 -33.93 -0.91 -5.39
CA ILE A 166 -34.00 -1.71 -4.16
C ILE A 166 -34.79 -0.98 -3.08
N SER A 167 -35.24 -1.71 -2.06
CA SER A 167 -35.94 -1.11 -0.93
C SER A 167 -35.00 -0.24 -0.07
N PRO A 168 -35.52 0.77 0.65
CA PRO A 168 -34.71 1.57 1.59
C PRO A 168 -33.97 0.72 2.64
N ARG A 169 -34.54 -0.43 3.03
CA ARG A 169 -33.91 -1.38 3.95
C ARG A 169 -32.70 -2.09 3.32
N GLU A 170 -32.82 -2.53 2.07
CA GLU A 170 -31.70 -3.12 1.34
C GLU A 170 -30.62 -2.08 1.04
N ALA A 171 -30.99 -0.84 0.72
CA ALA A 171 -30.06 0.26 0.57
C ALA A 171 -29.30 0.53 1.88
N GLU A 172 -29.97 0.52 3.03
CA GLU A 172 -29.30 0.67 4.33
C GLU A 172 -28.35 -0.51 4.63
N GLN A 173 -28.74 -1.74 4.29
CA GLN A 173 -27.85 -2.91 4.39
C GLN A 173 -26.62 -2.78 3.48
N LEU A 174 -26.81 -2.31 2.25
CA LEU A 174 -25.71 -2.07 1.31
C LEU A 174 -24.70 -1.05 1.84
N LYS A 175 -25.18 -0.06 2.62
CA LYS A 175 -24.34 0.94 3.29
C LYS A 175 -23.60 0.40 4.51
N THR A 176 -24.22 -0.51 5.28
CA THR A 176 -23.80 -0.80 6.67
C THR A 176 -23.34 -2.24 6.93
N ASN A 177 -23.58 -3.19 6.02
CA ASN A 177 -23.25 -4.62 6.22
C ASN A 177 -21.75 -4.90 6.45
N ARG A 178 -20.88 -3.95 6.11
CA ARG A 178 -19.42 -4.05 6.30
C ARG A 178 -18.90 -3.16 7.43
N ASP A 179 -19.75 -2.41 8.12
CA ASP A 179 -19.32 -1.58 9.24
C ASP A 179 -18.80 -2.46 10.41
N PRO A 180 -17.80 -2.00 11.17
CA PRO A 180 -17.06 -0.73 11.02
C PRO A 180 -15.85 -0.83 10.05
N GLN A 181 -15.72 -1.91 9.28
CA GLN A 181 -14.56 -2.14 8.40
C GLN A 181 -14.46 -1.06 7.32
N SER A 182 -13.23 -0.63 7.00
CA SER A 182 -12.97 0.41 6.01
C SER A 182 -12.48 -0.19 4.70
N MET A 183 -11.22 0.06 4.34
CA MET A 183 -10.60 -0.38 3.08
C MET A 183 -10.25 -1.87 3.04
N LEU A 184 -9.98 -2.46 4.21
CA LEU A 184 -9.67 -3.88 4.36
C LEU A 184 -10.85 -4.61 4.99
N LEU A 185 -11.43 -5.52 4.22
CA LEU A 185 -12.61 -6.29 4.63
C LEU A 185 -12.19 -7.68 5.10
N SER A 186 -12.75 -8.11 6.23
CA SER A 186 -12.54 -9.48 6.70
C SER A 186 -13.46 -10.43 5.91
N PRO A 187 -13.07 -11.72 5.78
CA PRO A 187 -13.97 -12.74 5.29
C PRO A 187 -15.27 -12.75 6.12
N THR A 188 -16.41 -12.77 5.44
CA THR A 188 -17.71 -12.97 6.09
C THR A 188 -17.81 -14.42 6.52
N ARG A 189 -17.96 -14.68 7.82
CA ARG A 189 -18.35 -16.00 8.31
C ARG A 189 -19.80 -16.22 7.88
N THR A 190 -20.04 -17.02 6.85
CA THR A 190 -21.35 -17.66 6.72
C THR A 190 -21.40 -18.73 7.80
N SER A 191 -22.10 -18.46 8.90
CA SER A 191 -22.54 -19.54 9.78
C SER A 191 -23.49 -20.42 8.95
N SER A 192 -23.05 -21.64 8.67
CA SER A 192 -23.92 -22.71 8.16
C SER A 192 -25.13 -22.92 9.06
#